data_AF-Z9JLD1-F1
#
_entry.id   AF-Z9JLD1-F1
#
_cell.length_a   1.000
_cell.length_b   1.000
_cell.length_c   1.000
_cell.angle_alpha   90.00
_cell.angle_beta   90.00
_cell.angle_gamma   90.00
#
_symmetry.space_group_name_H-M   'P 1'
#
loop_
_entity.id
_entity.type
_entity.pdbx_description
1 polymer ?
#
loop_
_entity_poly.entity_id
_entity_poly.type
_entity_poly.pdbx_seq_one_letter_code
_entity_poly.pdbx_strand_id
1 'polypeptide(L)'
;MNAVVVLPTSALAPSAAQSHVERVQRQAKVRCSSDLVPPSYKGNMVNTLLALEIAHRIGATPVAVIQNLYIVQGRPSWSSSFLIATVNACGRFEPLRFEVSGNDPAAKDYRMRAYAKDKASGETCYGSWITWKMVDSEGWSKKNGSKWLTLAEQMFMYRSASFGARAYAPEISLGKKCVMYGVARIRRTH
;
A
#
# COMPACT_ATOMS: atom_id res chain seq x y z
N MET A 1 -39.92 6.83 -58.30
CA MET A 1 -39.25 7.70 -57.31
C MET A 1 -39.13 6.91 -56.01
N ASN A 2 -37.97 6.29 -55.76
CA ASN A 2 -37.76 5.49 -54.56
C ASN A 2 -37.25 6.40 -53.44
N ALA A 3 -38.08 6.63 -52.43
CA ALA A 3 -37.68 7.35 -51.23
C ALA A 3 -36.71 6.47 -50.42
N VAL A 4 -35.43 6.84 -50.43
CA VAL A 4 -34.43 6.28 -49.52
C VAL A 4 -34.75 6.81 -48.13
N VAL A 5 -35.32 5.95 -47.29
CA VAL A 5 -35.51 6.25 -45.86
C VAL A 5 -34.14 6.25 -45.20
N VAL A 6 -33.59 7.44 -44.96
CA VAL A 6 -32.39 7.62 -44.15
C VAL A 6 -32.82 7.39 -42.69
N LEU A 7 -32.53 6.21 -42.15
CA LEU A 7 -32.69 5.97 -40.72
C LEU A 7 -31.78 6.96 -39.97
N PRO A 8 -32.28 7.66 -38.93
CA PRO A 8 -31.45 8.53 -38.14
C PRO A 8 -30.34 7.68 -37.53
N THR A 9 -29.08 8.07 -37.76
CA THR A 9 -27.93 7.50 -37.08
C THR A 9 -28.14 7.70 -35.58
N SER A 10 -28.72 6.71 -34.92
CA SER A 10 -28.82 6.66 -33.47
C SER A 10 -27.40 6.79 -32.95
N ALA A 11 -27.09 7.89 -32.27
CA ALA A 11 -25.84 8.06 -31.57
C ALA A 11 -25.71 6.88 -30.60
N LEU A 12 -24.88 5.91 -30.97
CA LEU A 12 -24.70 4.66 -30.24
C LEU A 12 -24.36 5.03 -28.80
N ALA A 13 -25.29 4.78 -27.88
CA ALA A 13 -25.07 5.09 -26.47
C ALA A 13 -23.75 4.43 -26.02
N PRO A 14 -22.88 5.13 -25.26
CA PRO A 14 -21.60 4.58 -24.88
C PRO A 14 -21.82 3.27 -24.12
N SER A 15 -21.07 2.25 -24.50
CA SER A 15 -21.11 0.95 -23.83
C SER A 15 -20.81 1.10 -22.34
N ALA A 16 -21.29 0.15 -21.52
CA ALA A 16 -21.03 0.15 -20.08
C ALA A 16 -19.52 0.25 -19.73
N ALA A 17 -18.64 -0.29 -20.58
CA ALA A 17 -17.20 -0.17 -20.43
C ALA A 17 -16.69 1.26 -20.69
N GLN A 18 -17.16 1.92 -21.75
CA GLN A 18 -16.80 3.32 -22.07
C GLN A 18 -17.22 4.26 -20.94
N SER A 19 -18.47 4.14 -20.46
CA SER A 19 -18.95 4.95 -19.34
C SER A 19 -18.16 4.72 -18.04
N HIS A 20 -17.66 3.51 -17.79
CA HIS A 20 -16.79 3.24 -16.63
C HIS A 20 -15.44 3.95 -16.77
N VAL A 21 -14.78 3.83 -17.93
CA VAL A 21 -13.49 4.47 -18.19
C VAL A 21 -13.59 5.99 -18.06
N GLU A 22 -14.62 6.60 -18.64
CA GLU A 22 -14.85 8.05 -18.57
C GLU A 22 -15.06 8.53 -17.12
N ARG A 23 -15.81 7.76 -16.31
CA ARG A 23 -16.02 8.07 -14.88
C ARG A 23 -14.72 8.02 -14.09
N VAL A 24 -13.90 6.99 -14.30
CA VAL A 24 -12.61 6.83 -13.62
C VAL A 24 -11.64 7.93 -14.04
N GLN A 25 -11.58 8.27 -15.33
CA GLN A 25 -10.77 9.37 -15.84
C GLN A 25 -11.20 10.72 -15.24
N ARG A 26 -12.51 11.01 -15.19
CA ARG A 26 -13.01 12.24 -14.57
C ARG A 26 -12.62 12.33 -13.09
N GLN A 27 -12.74 11.22 -12.36
CA GLN A 27 -12.31 11.14 -10.97
C GLN A 27 -10.80 11.35 -10.80
N ALA A 28 -9.97 10.76 -11.68
CA ALA A 28 -8.53 10.96 -11.67
C ALA A 28 -8.17 12.42 -11.95
N LYS A 29 -8.84 13.06 -12.91
CA LYS A 29 -8.62 14.47 -13.28
C LYS A 29 -8.86 15.43 -12.12
N VAL A 30 -9.96 15.25 -11.37
CA VAL A 30 -10.26 16.09 -10.19
C VAL A 30 -9.24 15.86 -9.07
N ARG A 31 -8.77 14.62 -8.90
CA ARG A 31 -7.79 14.30 -7.86
C ARG A 31 -6.40 14.84 -8.18
N CYS A 32 -5.92 14.72 -9.42
CA CYS A 32 -4.59 15.18 -9.78
C CYS A 32 -4.43 16.72 -9.72
N SER A 33 -5.53 17.48 -9.69
CA SER A 33 -5.53 18.92 -9.44
C SER A 33 -5.60 19.31 -7.96
N SER A 34 -5.81 18.35 -7.05
CA SER A 34 -5.92 18.63 -5.61
C SER A 34 -4.55 18.79 -4.95
N ASP A 35 -4.43 19.76 -4.05
CA ASP A 35 -3.24 19.94 -3.20
C ASP A 35 -3.06 18.85 -2.14
N LEU A 36 -4.10 18.06 -1.88
CA LEU A 36 -3.96 16.89 -1.02
C LEU A 36 -3.12 15.80 -1.71
N VAL A 37 -3.03 15.79 -3.03
CA VAL A 37 -2.34 14.71 -3.75
C VAL A 37 -0.81 14.93 -3.73
N PRO A 38 0.01 13.91 -3.41
CA PRO A 38 1.46 14.05 -3.39
C PRO A 38 2.04 14.50 -4.74
N PRO A 39 3.24 15.13 -4.75
CA PRO A 39 3.85 15.65 -5.97
C PRO A 39 4.02 14.62 -7.10
N SER A 40 4.18 13.33 -6.79
CA SER A 40 4.31 12.24 -7.77
C SER A 40 3.03 11.97 -8.58
N TYR A 41 1.88 12.46 -8.11
CA TYR A 41 0.56 12.27 -8.73
C TYR A 41 -0.07 13.61 -9.16
N LYS A 42 0.39 14.74 -8.62
CA LYS A 42 -0.11 16.07 -8.98
C LYS A 42 0.17 16.36 -10.46
N GLY A 43 -0.86 16.69 -11.22
CA GLY A 43 -0.79 16.85 -12.68
C GLY A 43 -0.52 15.56 -13.47
N ASN A 44 -0.31 14.41 -12.80
CA ASN A 44 -0.06 13.13 -13.45
C ASN A 44 -1.31 12.23 -13.39
N MET A 45 -2.16 12.39 -14.41
CA MET A 45 -3.42 11.66 -14.51
C MET A 45 -3.22 10.13 -14.64
N VAL A 46 -2.15 9.70 -15.33
CA VAL A 46 -1.88 8.27 -15.58
C VAL A 46 -1.55 7.54 -14.27
N ASN A 47 -0.62 8.09 -13.48
CA ASN A 47 -0.28 7.54 -12.17
C ASN A 47 -1.47 7.57 -11.22
N THR A 48 -2.26 8.64 -11.26
CA THR A 48 -3.47 8.77 -10.43
C THR A 48 -4.49 7.70 -10.80
N LEU A 49 -4.72 7.47 -12.09
CA LEU A 49 -5.66 6.45 -12.57
C LEU A 49 -5.25 5.04 -12.14
N LEU A 50 -3.95 4.70 -12.24
CA LEU A 50 -3.44 3.42 -11.75
C LEU A 50 -3.61 3.27 -10.23
N ALA A 51 -3.39 4.34 -9.47
CA ALA A 51 -3.64 4.34 -8.03
C ALA A 51 -5.12 4.13 -7.68
N LEU A 52 -6.05 4.66 -8.49
CA LEU A 52 -7.49 4.40 -8.32
C LEU A 52 -7.85 2.94 -8.59
N GLU A 53 -7.25 2.33 -9.59
CA GLU A 53 -7.43 0.91 -9.89
C GLU A 53 -6.91 0.02 -8.75
N ILE A 54 -5.73 0.34 -8.21
CA ILE A 54 -5.17 -0.34 -7.03
C ILE A 54 -6.11 -0.18 -5.84
N ALA A 55 -6.63 1.03 -5.58
CA ALA A 55 -7.57 1.28 -4.50
C ALA A 55 -8.84 0.42 -4.63
N HIS A 56 -9.37 0.28 -5.84
CA HIS A 56 -10.51 -0.59 -6.12
C HIS A 56 -10.18 -2.07 -5.86
N ARG A 57 -9.01 -2.54 -6.29
CA ARG A 57 -8.56 -3.93 -6.09
C ARG A 57 -8.40 -4.30 -4.61
N ILE A 58 -7.80 -3.42 -3.81
CA ILE A 58 -7.64 -3.65 -2.36
C ILE A 58 -8.86 -3.28 -1.53
N GLY A 59 -9.85 -2.59 -2.12
CA GLY A 59 -11.01 -2.09 -1.39
C GLY A 59 -10.66 -1.00 -0.37
N ALA A 60 -9.60 -0.23 -0.62
CA ALA A 60 -9.23 0.93 0.20
C ALA A 60 -9.76 2.22 -0.44
N THR A 61 -9.83 3.29 0.36
CA THR A 61 -10.24 4.58 -0.16
C THR A 61 -9.16 5.14 -1.11
N PRO A 62 -9.54 5.79 -2.23
CA PRO A 62 -8.60 6.41 -3.15
C PRO A 62 -7.57 7.33 -2.48
N VAL A 63 -8.02 8.13 -1.52
CA VAL A 63 -7.16 9.06 -0.79
C VAL A 63 -6.12 8.30 0.04
N ALA A 64 -6.51 7.24 0.75
CA ALA A 64 -5.58 6.43 1.53
C ALA A 64 -4.48 5.82 0.65
N VAL A 65 -4.84 5.35 -0.55
CA VAL A 65 -3.86 4.80 -1.50
C VAL A 65 -2.94 5.87 -2.05
N ILE A 66 -3.48 6.96 -2.59
CA ILE A 66 -2.68 8.01 -3.23
C ILE A 66 -1.68 8.63 -2.24
N GLN A 67 -2.07 8.80 -0.97
CA GLN A 67 -1.20 9.34 0.09
C GLN A 67 -0.06 8.41 0.47
N ASN A 68 -0.29 7.10 0.43
CA ASN A 68 0.63 6.10 0.99
C ASN A 68 1.36 5.26 -0.07
N LEU A 69 1.02 5.41 -1.34
CA LEU A 69 1.64 4.70 -2.45
C LEU A 69 2.73 5.57 -3.09
N TYR A 70 3.99 5.24 -2.86
CA TYR A 70 5.12 5.90 -3.49
C TYR A 70 5.55 5.18 -4.76
N ILE A 71 6.04 5.92 -5.74
CA ILE A 71 6.63 5.35 -6.97
C ILE A 71 8.14 5.44 -6.82
N VAL A 72 8.80 4.29 -6.68
CA VAL A 72 10.26 4.19 -6.53
C VAL A 72 10.80 3.44 -7.73
N GLN A 73 11.61 4.11 -8.57
CA GLN A 73 12.19 3.53 -9.79
C GLN A 73 11.15 2.84 -10.69
N GLY A 74 9.99 3.48 -10.88
CA GLY A 74 8.90 2.95 -11.70
C GLY A 74 8.07 1.83 -11.05
N ARG A 75 8.38 1.45 -9.80
CA ARG A 75 7.62 0.43 -9.06
C ARG A 75 6.78 1.05 -7.95
N PRO A 76 5.52 0.63 -7.76
CA PRO A 76 4.72 1.02 -6.61
C PRO A 76 5.31 0.43 -5.33
N SER A 77 5.43 1.27 -4.29
CA SER A 77 5.89 0.88 -2.96
C SER A 77 5.03 1.56 -1.90
N TRP A 78 4.54 0.79 -0.94
CA TRP A 78 3.74 1.32 0.15
C TRP A 78 4.60 2.01 1.22
N SER A 79 4.00 3.00 1.89
CA SER A 79 4.51 3.54 3.15
C SER A 79 4.52 2.45 4.22
N SER A 80 5.50 2.49 5.12
CA SER A 80 5.59 1.54 6.23
C SER A 80 4.41 1.68 7.19
N SER A 81 3.93 2.91 7.43
CA SER A 81 2.75 3.17 8.24
C SER A 81 1.48 2.53 7.65
N PHE A 82 1.31 2.58 6.32
CA PHE A 82 0.20 1.90 5.65
C PHE A 82 0.30 0.39 5.76
N LEU A 83 1.51 -0.19 5.60
CA LEU A 83 1.72 -1.62 5.80
C LEU A 83 1.40 -2.05 7.24
N ILE A 84 1.83 -1.28 8.25
CA ILE A 84 1.49 -1.55 9.66
C ILE A 84 -0.03 -1.50 9.87
N ALA A 85 -0.68 -0.44 9.38
CA ALA A 85 -2.12 -0.27 9.55
C ALA A 85 -2.92 -1.38 8.87
N THR A 86 -2.52 -1.79 7.66
CA THR A 86 -3.20 -2.85 6.90
C THR A 86 -2.96 -4.24 7.50
N VAL A 87 -1.76 -4.54 8.00
CA VAL A 87 -1.51 -5.77 8.77
C VAL A 87 -2.33 -5.79 10.05
N ASN A 88 -2.46 -4.66 10.76
CA ASN A 88 -3.28 -4.61 11.97
C ASN A 88 -4.78 -4.73 11.66
N ALA A 89 -5.23 -4.19 10.53
CA ALA A 89 -6.62 -4.23 10.10
C ALA A 89 -7.02 -5.53 9.40
N CYS A 90 -6.07 -6.35 8.92
CA CYS A 90 -6.40 -7.54 8.12
C CYS A 90 -7.13 -8.63 8.90
N GLY A 91 -7.06 -8.60 10.23
CA GLY A 91 -7.67 -9.58 11.10
C GLY A 91 -6.91 -10.90 11.24
N ARG A 92 -6.02 -11.24 10.29
CA ARG A 92 -5.27 -12.51 10.27
C ARG A 92 -4.25 -12.60 11.39
N PHE A 93 -3.54 -11.51 11.62
CA PHE A 93 -2.54 -11.40 12.65
C PHE A 93 -3.08 -10.64 13.86
N GLU A 94 -2.52 -10.90 15.04
CA GLU A 94 -2.54 -9.95 16.15
C GLU A 94 -1.80 -8.66 15.75
N PRO A 95 -2.07 -7.51 16.41
CA PRO A 95 -1.40 -6.26 16.10
C PRO A 95 0.12 -6.42 16.09
N LEU A 96 0.76 -5.91 15.05
CA LEU A 96 2.21 -5.97 14.87
C LEU A 96 2.91 -5.36 16.09
N ARG A 97 3.88 -6.09 16.63
CA ARG A 97 4.75 -5.66 17.73
C ARG A 97 6.20 -5.65 17.28
N PHE A 98 7.03 -5.00 18.08
CA PHE A 98 8.45 -4.86 17.82
C PHE A 98 9.24 -5.40 18.99
N GLU A 99 10.29 -6.14 18.66
CA GLU A 99 11.28 -6.60 19.63
C GLU A 99 12.58 -5.87 19.34
N VAL A 100 13.14 -5.29 20.39
CA VAL A 100 14.36 -4.49 20.36
C VAL A 100 15.43 -5.18 21.16
N SER A 101 16.65 -5.19 20.64
CA SER A 101 17.84 -5.66 21.34
C SER A 101 18.90 -4.56 21.22
N GLY A 102 19.35 -4.05 22.36
CA GLY A 102 20.21 -2.87 22.47
C GLY A 102 19.46 -1.72 23.17
N ASN A 103 20.18 -0.94 23.97
CA ASN A 103 19.60 0.16 24.77
C ASN A 103 19.68 1.51 24.05
N ASP A 104 20.59 1.67 23.10
CA ASP A 104 20.79 2.92 22.37
C ASP A 104 20.53 2.70 20.86
N PRO A 105 19.52 3.36 20.26
CA PRO A 105 19.23 3.30 18.83
C PRO A 105 20.41 3.64 17.90
N ALA A 106 21.37 4.43 18.37
CA ALA A 106 22.56 4.82 17.61
C ALA A 106 23.72 3.81 17.73
N ALA A 107 23.66 2.89 18.69
CA ALA A 107 24.72 1.92 18.91
C ALA A 107 24.70 0.80 17.84
N LYS A 108 25.88 0.30 17.46
CA LYS A 108 26.02 -0.67 16.35
C LYS A 108 25.39 -2.04 16.63
N ASP A 109 25.25 -2.40 17.90
CA ASP A 109 24.58 -3.61 18.38
C ASP A 109 23.06 -3.48 18.39
N TYR A 110 22.53 -2.27 18.18
CA TYR A 110 21.11 -2.02 18.09
C TYR A 110 20.49 -2.78 16.91
N ARG A 111 19.45 -3.53 17.23
CA ARG A 111 18.65 -4.26 16.25
C ARG A 111 17.20 -4.33 16.67
N MET A 112 16.33 -4.32 15.67
CA MET A 112 14.89 -4.44 15.86
C MET A 112 14.33 -5.48 14.88
N ARG A 113 13.34 -6.25 15.33
CA ARG A 113 12.51 -7.08 14.44
C ARG A 113 11.04 -6.84 14.74
N ALA A 114 10.21 -7.01 13.72
CA ALA A 114 8.76 -7.00 13.88
C ALA A 114 8.27 -8.43 14.08
N TYR A 115 7.30 -8.65 14.95
CA TYR A 115 6.64 -9.94 15.12
C TYR A 115 5.13 -9.76 15.21
N ALA A 116 4.40 -10.78 14.77
CA ALA A 116 2.96 -10.86 14.93
C ALA A 116 2.54 -12.32 15.06
N LYS A 117 1.51 -12.58 15.85
CA LYS A 117 0.96 -13.92 16.02
C LYS A 117 -0.14 -14.16 14.99
N ASP A 118 -0.05 -15.25 14.24
CA ASP A 118 -1.15 -15.68 13.36
C ASP A 118 -2.28 -16.23 14.25
N LYS A 119 -3.48 -15.66 14.12
CA LYS A 119 -4.62 -16.06 14.95
C LYS A 119 -5.15 -17.45 14.61
N ALA A 120 -4.91 -17.94 13.39
CA ALA A 120 -5.39 -19.25 12.96
C ALA A 120 -4.49 -20.38 13.47
N SER A 121 -3.17 -20.24 13.32
CA SER A 121 -2.22 -21.27 13.77
C SER A 121 -1.77 -21.09 15.23
N GLY A 122 -1.88 -19.88 15.78
CA GLY A 122 -1.31 -19.52 17.06
C GLY A 122 0.22 -19.35 17.04
N GLU A 123 0.86 -19.48 15.88
CA GLU A 123 2.30 -19.35 15.71
C GLU A 123 2.73 -17.88 15.67
N THR A 124 3.85 -17.56 16.32
CA THR A 124 4.44 -16.22 16.25
C THR A 124 5.36 -16.12 15.04
N CYS A 125 4.98 -15.29 14.09
CA CYS A 125 5.77 -14.97 12.92
C CYS A 125 6.81 -13.90 13.27
N TYR A 126 8.10 -14.26 13.20
CA TYR A 126 9.22 -13.36 13.48
C TYR A 126 9.83 -12.82 12.18
N GLY A 127 9.74 -11.51 11.98
CA GLY A 127 10.47 -10.82 10.92
C GLY A 127 11.99 -10.87 11.12
N SER A 128 12.71 -10.53 10.06
CA SER A 128 14.17 -10.44 10.09
C SER A 128 14.64 -9.34 11.05
N TRP A 129 15.78 -9.58 11.69
CA TRP A 129 16.49 -8.55 12.44
C TRP A 129 17.04 -7.49 11.49
N ILE A 130 16.61 -6.25 11.69
CA ILE A 130 17.20 -5.09 11.07
C ILE A 130 18.36 -4.62 11.96
N THR A 131 19.56 -4.55 11.38
CA THR A 131 20.81 -4.18 12.08
C THR A 131 21.45 -2.99 11.39
N TRP A 132 22.33 -2.26 12.08
CA TRP A 132 23.11 -1.18 11.45
C TRP A 132 23.95 -1.65 10.26
N LYS A 133 24.48 -2.88 10.30
CA LYS A 133 25.17 -3.50 9.14
C LYS A 133 24.29 -3.50 7.89
N MET A 134 23.01 -3.83 8.03
CA MET A 134 22.05 -3.79 6.92
C MET A 134 21.76 -2.35 6.47
N VAL A 135 21.53 -1.43 7.43
CA VAL A 135 21.25 -0.01 7.16
C VAL A 135 22.35 0.62 6.29
N ASP A 136 23.61 0.34 6.63
CA ASP A 136 24.76 0.88 5.91
C ASP A 136 24.98 0.22 4.55
N SER A 137 24.78 -1.10 4.46
CA SER A 137 24.89 -1.86 3.21
C SER A 137 23.84 -1.45 2.19
N GLU A 138 22.61 -1.19 2.65
CA GLU A 138 21.49 -0.71 1.85
C GLU A 138 21.52 0.81 1.59
N GLY A 139 22.49 1.52 2.18
CA GLY A 139 22.69 2.95 2.02
C GLY A 139 21.54 3.82 2.56
N TRP A 140 20.77 3.32 3.54
CA TRP A 140 19.64 4.07 4.11
C TRP A 140 20.08 5.28 4.93
N SER A 141 21.25 5.17 5.57
CA SER A 141 21.90 6.27 6.32
C SER A 141 22.39 7.40 5.41
N LYS A 142 22.78 7.08 4.17
CA LYS A 142 23.47 7.97 3.22
C LYS A 142 22.54 8.78 2.29
N LYS A 143 21.22 8.61 2.38
CA LYS A 143 20.29 9.38 1.53
C LYS A 143 20.33 10.85 1.93
N ASN A 144 20.54 11.74 0.96
CA ASN A 144 20.69 13.17 1.22
C ASN A 144 19.41 13.73 1.91
N GLY A 145 19.56 14.37 3.07
CA GLY A 145 18.42 14.77 3.93
C GLY A 145 17.82 13.65 4.79
N SER A 146 18.55 12.55 5.05
CA SER A 146 18.09 11.43 5.87
C SER A 146 17.82 11.83 7.32
N LYS A 147 16.56 12.20 7.62
CA LYS A 147 16.04 12.28 9.01
C LYS A 147 16.20 10.98 9.80
N TRP A 148 16.57 9.88 9.12
CA TRP A 148 16.77 8.56 9.73
C TRP A 148 17.94 8.50 10.70
N LEU A 149 18.94 9.39 10.58
CA LEU A 149 20.03 9.47 11.56
C LEU A 149 19.57 10.09 12.88
N THR A 150 18.65 11.05 12.85
CA THR A 150 18.05 11.65 14.05
C THR A 150 16.86 10.86 14.59
N LEU A 151 16.23 10.04 13.75
CA LEU A 151 15.07 9.19 14.08
C LEU A 151 15.39 7.71 13.82
N ALA A 152 16.50 7.24 14.37
CA ALA A 152 16.98 5.87 14.15
C ALA A 152 15.92 4.83 14.57
N GLU A 153 15.35 4.98 15.77
CA GLU A 153 14.33 4.05 16.27
C GLU A 153 13.12 3.91 15.30
N GLN A 154 12.61 5.04 14.80
CA GLN A 154 11.49 5.05 13.85
C GLN A 154 11.89 4.42 12.51
N MET A 155 13.12 4.64 12.05
CA MET A 155 13.65 3.96 10.87
C MET A 155 13.63 2.45 11.07
N PHE A 156 14.19 1.95 12.16
CA PHE A 156 14.24 0.52 12.48
C PHE A 156 12.84 -0.09 12.55
N MET A 157 11.89 0.61 13.19
CA MET A 157 10.49 0.19 13.28
C MET A 157 9.84 0.04 11.91
N TYR A 158 9.95 1.06 11.07
CA TYR A 158 9.35 1.06 9.73
C TYR A 158 9.98 0.03 8.80
N ARG A 159 11.30 -0.18 8.89
CA ARG A 159 12.00 -1.22 8.11
C ARG A 159 11.60 -2.61 8.58
N SER A 160 11.61 -2.85 9.88
CA SER A 160 11.20 -4.12 10.48
C SER A 160 9.77 -4.47 10.09
N ALA A 161 8.85 -3.51 10.18
CA ALA A 161 7.45 -3.71 9.78
C ALA A 161 7.30 -3.99 8.29
N SER A 162 8.00 -3.25 7.43
CA SER A 162 7.89 -3.44 5.98
C SER A 162 8.44 -4.79 5.54
N PHE A 163 9.53 -5.25 6.16
CA PHE A 163 10.12 -6.56 5.88
C PHE A 163 9.22 -7.69 6.40
N GLY A 164 8.72 -7.56 7.63
CA GLY A 164 7.76 -8.52 8.20
C GLY A 164 6.48 -8.62 7.37
N ALA A 165 5.90 -7.48 6.98
CA ALA A 165 4.70 -7.45 6.13
C ALA A 165 4.93 -8.12 4.77
N ARG A 166 6.11 -7.94 4.16
CA ARG A 166 6.43 -8.61 2.88
C ARG A 166 6.64 -10.12 3.02
N ALA A 167 7.18 -10.57 4.15
CA ALA A 167 7.42 -11.98 4.41
C ALA A 167 6.12 -12.75 4.72
N TYR A 168 5.28 -12.19 5.60
CA TYR A 168 4.13 -12.91 6.16
C TYR A 168 2.77 -12.49 5.59
N ALA A 169 2.68 -11.27 5.03
CA ALA A 169 1.48 -10.76 4.36
C ALA A 169 1.81 -10.13 2.99
N PRO A 170 2.51 -10.87 2.10
CA PRO A 170 2.95 -10.33 0.80
C PRO A 170 1.79 -9.82 -0.04
N GLU A 171 0.59 -10.37 0.11
CA GLU A 171 -0.60 -9.95 -0.59
C GLU A 171 -0.92 -8.47 -0.37
N ILE A 172 -0.72 -7.95 0.85
CA ILE A 172 -0.91 -6.51 1.15
C ILE A 172 0.13 -5.69 0.39
N SER A 173 1.38 -6.12 0.44
CA SER A 173 2.50 -5.45 -0.25
C SER A 173 2.30 -5.43 -1.78
N LEU A 174 1.66 -6.45 -2.33
CA LEU A 174 1.34 -6.60 -3.75
C LEU A 174 0.01 -5.94 -4.17
N GLY A 175 -0.65 -5.20 -3.27
CA GLY A 175 -1.90 -4.53 -3.60
C GLY A 175 -3.07 -5.50 -3.78
N LYS A 176 -3.11 -6.55 -2.96
CA LYS A 176 -4.24 -7.47 -2.81
C LYS A 176 -4.78 -7.40 -1.38
N LYS A 177 -6.05 -7.77 -1.22
CA LYS A 177 -6.64 -7.91 0.12
C LYS A 177 -5.96 -9.04 0.86
N CYS A 178 -5.59 -8.79 2.11
CA CYS A 178 -5.25 -9.88 3.02
C CYS A 178 -6.49 -10.75 3.24
N VAL A 179 -6.35 -12.04 2.97
CA VAL A 179 -7.42 -13.01 3.11
C VAL A 179 -7.15 -13.81 4.38
N MET A 180 -8.15 -13.89 5.27
CA MET A 180 -8.16 -14.84 6.37
C MET A 180 -8.12 -16.25 5.78
N TYR A 181 -6.95 -16.89 5.79
CA TYR A 181 -6.88 -18.31 5.47
C TYR A 181 -7.38 -19.09 6.69
N GLY A 182 -8.46 -19.87 6.52
CA GLY A 182 -8.85 -20.89 7.50
C GLY A 182 -9.92 -20.53 8.53
N VAL A 183 -10.49 -19.32 8.55
CA VAL A 183 -11.72 -19.08 9.31
C VAL A 183 -12.87 -18.99 8.32
N ALA A 184 -13.69 -20.06 8.28
CA ALA A 184 -14.97 -20.05 7.58
C ALA A 184 -15.65 -18.72 7.90
N ARG A 185 -15.89 -17.91 6.87
CA ARG A 185 -16.60 -16.64 6.99
C ARG A 185 -18.02 -16.99 7.44
N ILE A 186 -18.24 -17.14 8.76
CA ILE A 186 -19.56 -17.23 9.36
C ILE A 186 -20.20 -15.90 8.99
N ARG A 187 -21.02 -15.92 7.94
CA ARG A 187 -21.93 -14.83 7.62
C ARG A 187 -22.78 -14.67 8.87
N ARG A 188 -22.51 -13.66 9.70
CA ARG A 188 -23.51 -13.17 10.64
C ARG A 188 -24.59 -12.52 9.78
N THR A 189 -25.58 -13.31 9.44
CA THR A 189 -26.91 -12.83 9.06
C THR A 189 -27.57 -12.33 10.34
N HIS A 190 -27.69 -11.02 10.46
CA HIS A 190 -28.74 -10.38 11.25
C HIS A 190 -29.49 -9.46 10.30
#